data_AF-A0A969D6L9-F1
#
_entry.id   AF-A0A969D6L9-F1
#
_cell.length_a   1.000
_cell.length_b   1.000
_cell.length_c   1.000
_cell.angle_alpha   90.00
_cell.angle_beta   90.00
_cell.angle_gamma   90.00
#
_symmetry.space_group_name_H-M   'P 1'
#
loop_
_entity.id
_entity.type
_entity.pdbx_description
1 polymer ?
#
loop_
_entity_poly.entity_id
_entity_poly.type
_entity_poly.pdbx_seq_one_letter_code
_entity_poly.pdbx_strand_id
1 'polypeptide(L)'
;MARRTWWQKPSLRTDEDEGLERKADWLELFFDLYFVVVIAELAHYLAEHVSWSGVGGFIFLFLPVWWVWIGATYYIERFETNGIEHRLIVFAQMIPIAGLAVFAHDALGETSVGYALSYAVCRTFHTYLWWRGGYHDRQFRPVAKRFVLGFSISVGLFYGSVLVPPPMRFWLWGAGLATDLLTPFLTLKQQAQLPRMSTSKLPERYGLFMIIVLGESVVGVVSGLAAQASFSLPSGDRGCPGSCDRLWSVVDLFRLRGPQTV
;
A
#
# COMPACT_ATOMS: atom_id res chain seq x y z
N MET A 1 13.77 20.51 -24.10
CA MET A 1 13.65 19.05 -24.20
C MET A 1 14.54 18.40 -23.15
N ALA A 2 13.98 17.98 -22.02
CA ALA A 2 14.74 17.26 -21.00
C ALA A 2 15.23 15.92 -21.57
N ARG A 3 16.55 15.67 -21.55
CA ARG A 3 17.11 14.37 -21.93
C ARG A 3 16.43 13.30 -21.06
N ARG A 4 15.64 12.40 -21.68
CA ARG A 4 15.17 11.17 -21.05
C ARG A 4 16.39 10.30 -20.73
N THR A 5 17.01 10.53 -19.58
CA THR A 5 18.09 9.68 -19.10
C THR A 5 17.46 8.39 -18.59
N TRP A 6 17.69 7.31 -19.31
CA TRP A 6 17.25 5.94 -18.99
C TRP A 6 17.68 5.44 -17.60
N TRP A 7 18.66 6.13 -16.99
CA TRP A 7 19.20 5.83 -15.67
C TRP A 7 19.55 7.14 -14.96
N GLN A 8 18.93 7.43 -13.82
CA GLN A 8 19.33 8.54 -12.95
C GLN A 8 19.89 8.00 -11.63
N LYS A 9 20.92 8.65 -11.10
CA LYS A 9 21.43 8.29 -9.77
C LYS A 9 20.44 8.85 -8.73
N PRO A 10 19.95 8.04 -7.77
CA PRO A 10 19.17 8.60 -6.67
C PRO A 10 20.06 9.57 -5.89
N SER A 11 19.65 10.84 -5.81
CA SER A 11 20.27 11.86 -4.96
C SER A 11 19.35 12.16 -3.79
N LEU A 12 19.93 12.42 -2.62
CA LEU A 12 19.17 12.97 -1.51
C LEU A 12 18.52 14.29 -1.93
N ARG A 13 17.26 14.44 -1.57
CA ARG A 13 16.47 15.63 -1.88
C ARG A 13 16.94 16.83 -1.04
N THR A 14 17.17 17.98 -1.68
CA THR A 14 17.61 19.24 -1.06
C THR A 14 16.70 20.43 -1.41
N ASP A 15 15.53 20.18 -2.01
CA ASP A 15 14.66 21.20 -2.61
C ASP A 15 14.01 22.19 -1.63
N GLU A 16 14.06 21.97 -0.31
CA GLU A 16 13.74 23.02 0.67
C GLU A 16 14.71 24.20 0.61
N ASP A 17 15.97 23.98 0.22
CA ASP A 17 16.96 25.05 0.09
C ASP A 17 16.76 25.89 -1.20
N GLU A 18 16.00 25.39 -2.18
CA GLU A 18 15.82 26.02 -3.51
C GLU A 18 14.42 26.61 -3.76
N GLY A 19 13.45 26.43 -2.85
CA GLY A 19 12.12 27.06 -2.95
C GLY A 19 11.23 26.58 -4.11
N LEU A 20 11.53 25.41 -4.69
CA LEU A 20 10.79 24.86 -5.83
C LEU A 20 9.54 24.06 -5.36
N GLU A 21 8.36 24.68 -5.48
CA GLU A 21 7.07 24.01 -5.31
C GLU A 21 6.82 23.06 -6.49
N ARG A 22 6.87 21.76 -6.24
CA ARG A 22 6.49 20.73 -7.21
C ARG A 22 5.33 19.92 -6.63
N LYS A 23 4.20 19.94 -7.35
CA LYS A 23 2.99 19.15 -7.04
C LYS A 23 3.27 17.65 -7.16
N ALA A 24 2.53 16.83 -6.41
CA ALA A 24 2.56 15.37 -6.50
C ALA A 24 2.44 14.90 -7.97
N ASP A 25 3.28 13.95 -8.39
CA ASP A 25 3.22 13.37 -9.74
C ASP A 25 1.96 12.50 -9.85
N TRP A 26 1.27 12.50 -11.00
CA TRP A 26 0.06 11.70 -11.23
C TRP A 26 0.27 10.20 -10.95
N LEU A 27 1.50 9.73 -11.15
CA LEU A 27 1.89 8.36 -10.85
C LEU A 27 1.82 8.03 -9.35
N GLU A 28 2.13 8.98 -8.48
CA GLU A 28 2.09 8.79 -7.02
C GLU A 28 0.64 8.68 -6.55
N LEU A 29 -0.24 9.54 -7.07
CA LEU A 29 -1.69 9.44 -6.82
C LEU A 29 -2.27 8.11 -7.33
N PHE A 30 -1.84 7.66 -8.51
CA PHE A 30 -2.27 6.37 -9.03
C PHE A 30 -1.76 5.20 -8.20
N PHE A 31 -0.54 5.30 -7.64
CA PHE A 31 0.01 4.31 -6.71
C PHE A 31 -0.77 4.28 -5.39
N ASP A 32 -1.17 5.44 -4.85
CA ASP A 32 -1.99 5.54 -3.64
C ASP A 32 -3.36 4.85 -3.80
N LEU A 33 -3.94 4.87 -5.01
CA LEU A 33 -5.20 4.18 -5.31
C LEU A 33 -5.13 2.67 -5.04
N TYR A 34 -3.98 2.02 -5.31
CA TYR A 34 -3.83 0.59 -5.03
C TYR A 34 -3.93 0.30 -3.52
N PHE A 35 -3.38 1.17 -2.67
CA PHE A 35 -3.51 1.00 -1.22
C PHE A 35 -4.93 1.23 -0.74
N VAL A 36 -5.66 2.17 -1.36
CA VAL A 36 -7.08 2.41 -1.05
C VAL A 36 -7.89 1.15 -1.32
N VAL A 37 -7.65 0.47 -2.44
CA VAL A 37 -8.30 -0.82 -2.75
C VAL A 37 -7.97 -1.88 -1.70
N VAL A 38 -6.71 -2.02 -1.29
CA VAL A 38 -6.32 -2.97 -0.23
C VAL A 38 -7.04 -2.64 1.09
N ILE A 39 -7.13 -1.36 1.46
CA ILE A 39 -7.80 -0.93 2.69
C ILE A 39 -9.30 -1.19 2.62
N ALA A 40 -9.93 -1.01 1.45
CA ALA A 40 -11.35 -1.33 1.24
C ALA A 40 -11.61 -2.83 1.45
N GLU A 41 -10.76 -3.71 0.90
CA GLU A 41 -10.87 -5.16 1.11
C GLU A 41 -10.69 -5.56 2.58
N LEU A 42 -9.75 -4.92 3.29
CA LEU A 42 -9.58 -5.13 4.72
C LEU A 42 -10.79 -4.62 5.53
N ALA A 43 -11.42 -3.52 5.10
CA ALA A 43 -12.64 -3.01 5.72
C ALA A 43 -13.82 -3.99 5.52
N HIS A 44 -13.92 -4.61 4.34
CA HIS A 44 -14.89 -5.68 4.08
C HIS A 44 -14.65 -6.90 4.97
N TYR A 45 -13.40 -7.36 5.10
CA TYR A 45 -13.04 -8.40 6.05
C TYR A 45 -13.53 -8.08 7.47
N LEU A 46 -13.31 -6.85 7.94
CA LEU A 46 -13.75 -6.42 9.27
C LEU A 46 -15.29 -6.36 9.39
N ALA A 47 -15.99 -5.94 8.32
CA ALA A 47 -17.44 -5.88 8.30
C ALA A 47 -18.11 -7.26 8.40
N GLU A 48 -17.46 -8.31 7.92
CA GLU A 48 -17.93 -9.69 8.07
C GLU A 48 -17.55 -10.30 9.43
N HIS A 49 -16.48 -9.80 10.04
CA HIS A 49 -15.93 -10.29 11.31
C HIS A 49 -16.09 -9.27 12.45
N VAL A 50 -17.32 -8.77 12.70
CA VAL A 50 -17.59 -7.76 13.73
C VAL A 50 -17.45 -8.33 15.14
N SER A 51 -16.21 -8.44 15.62
CA SER A 51 -15.84 -8.92 16.95
C SER A 51 -14.47 -8.37 17.35
N TRP A 52 -14.12 -8.44 18.64
CA TRP A 52 -12.77 -8.09 19.11
C TRP A 52 -11.66 -8.89 18.40
N SER A 53 -11.93 -10.16 18.08
CA SER A 53 -10.99 -11.01 17.33
C SER A 53 -10.83 -10.54 15.87
N GLY A 54 -11.93 -10.14 15.22
CA GLY A 54 -11.89 -9.61 13.87
C GLY A 54 -11.18 -8.26 13.79
N VAL A 55 -11.37 -7.38 14.79
CA VAL A 55 -10.58 -6.14 14.94
C VAL A 55 -9.08 -6.45 15.05
N GLY A 56 -8.71 -7.44 15.89
CA GLY A 56 -7.33 -7.89 16.01
C GLY A 56 -6.75 -8.39 14.68
N GLY A 57 -7.51 -9.21 13.94
CA GLY A 57 -7.14 -9.68 12.61
C GLY A 57 -6.99 -8.54 11.59
N PHE A 58 -7.93 -7.60 11.56
CA PHE A 58 -7.86 -6.42 10.72
C PHE A 58 -6.60 -5.61 10.99
N ILE A 59 -6.30 -5.30 12.26
CA ILE A 59 -5.09 -4.55 12.62
C ILE A 59 -3.84 -5.32 12.18
N PHE A 60 -3.80 -6.63 12.41
CA PHE A 60 -2.66 -7.46 12.06
C PHE A 60 -2.40 -7.50 10.54
N LEU A 61 -3.44 -7.48 9.72
CA LEU A 61 -3.34 -7.41 8.25
C LEU A 61 -3.12 -5.97 7.75
N PHE A 62 -3.68 -4.97 8.41
CA PHE A 62 -3.50 -3.57 8.04
C PHE A 62 -2.06 -3.08 8.25
N LEU A 63 -1.41 -3.52 9.34
CA LEU A 63 -0.03 -3.12 9.67
C LEU A 63 0.98 -3.34 8.53
N PRO A 64 1.06 -4.52 7.88
CA PRO A 64 1.91 -4.72 6.71
C PRO A 64 1.63 -3.71 5.59
N VAL A 65 0.35 -3.50 5.24
CA VAL A 65 -0.08 -2.59 4.17
C VAL A 65 0.36 -1.16 4.48
N TRP A 66 0.05 -0.70 5.70
CA TRP A 66 0.48 0.59 6.21
C TRP A 66 2.00 0.74 6.14
N TRP A 67 2.75 -0.30 6.47
CA TRP A 67 4.21 -0.27 6.50
C TRP A 67 4.85 -0.23 5.10
N VAL A 68 4.22 -0.84 4.10
CA VAL A 68 4.65 -0.70 2.70
C VAL A 68 4.39 0.72 2.21
N TRP A 69 3.19 1.26 2.49
CA TRP A 69 2.82 2.61 2.07
C TRP A 69 3.71 3.68 2.70
N ILE A 70 3.88 3.66 4.03
CA ILE A 70 4.72 4.62 4.75
C ILE A 70 6.17 4.59 4.24
N GLY A 71 6.69 3.39 3.98
CA GLY A 71 8.02 3.22 3.43
C GLY A 71 8.13 3.87 2.05
N ALA A 72 7.16 3.63 1.17
CA ALA A 72 7.15 4.17 -0.20
C ALA A 72 7.11 5.71 -0.18
N THR A 73 6.23 6.29 0.63
CA THR A 73 6.16 7.73 0.88
C THR A 73 7.50 8.26 1.39
N TYR A 74 8.08 7.62 2.41
CA TYR A 74 9.40 8.02 2.93
C TYR A 74 10.49 7.99 1.85
N TYR A 75 10.53 6.95 1.01
CA TYR A 75 11.53 6.84 -0.04
C TYR A 75 11.40 7.97 -1.07
N ILE A 76 10.18 8.24 -1.55
CA ILE A 76 9.90 9.30 -2.53
C ILE A 76 10.26 10.67 -1.95
N GLU A 77 9.92 10.94 -0.69
CA GLU A 77 10.27 12.22 -0.04
C GLU A 77 11.76 12.36 0.20
N ARG A 78 12.49 11.25 0.36
CA ARG A 78 13.92 11.23 0.63
C ARG A 78 14.76 11.42 -0.63
N PHE A 79 14.31 10.88 -1.76
CA PHE A 79 15.10 10.77 -2.98
C PHE A 79 14.42 11.45 -4.16
N GLU A 80 15.13 12.38 -4.80
CA GLU A 80 14.74 12.84 -6.13
C GLU A 80 15.13 11.79 -7.15
N THR A 81 14.16 11.02 -7.65
CA THR A 81 14.41 10.03 -8.70
C THR A 81 13.40 10.19 -9.82
N ASN A 82 13.75 10.95 -10.87
CA ASN A 82 12.89 11.20 -12.03
C ASN A 82 13.15 10.22 -13.20
N GLY A 83 14.03 9.24 -13.01
CA GLY A 83 14.43 8.28 -14.03
C GLY A 83 13.34 7.26 -14.41
N ILE A 84 13.44 6.73 -15.63
CA ILE A 84 12.51 5.73 -16.17
C ILE A 84 12.57 4.45 -15.34
N GLU A 85 13.75 4.08 -14.85
CA GLU A 85 13.96 2.90 -14.02
C GLU A 85 13.19 2.95 -12.70
N HIS A 86 13.11 4.13 -12.06
CA HIS A 86 12.33 4.29 -10.83
C HIS A 86 10.84 4.16 -11.12
N ARG A 87 10.37 4.78 -12.20
CA ARG A 87 8.97 4.65 -12.66
C ARG A 87 8.60 3.20 -12.93
N LEU A 88 9.47 2.44 -13.60
CA LEU A 88 9.26 1.01 -13.86
C LEU A 88 9.18 0.19 -12.57
N ILE A 89 10.02 0.49 -11.57
CA ILE A 89 9.95 -0.17 -10.26
C ILE A 89 8.63 0.15 -9.55
N VAL A 90 8.21 1.42 -9.55
CA VAL A 90 6.93 1.84 -8.96
C VAL A 90 5.75 1.14 -9.65
N PHE A 91 5.74 1.06 -10.98
CA PHE A 91 4.75 0.28 -11.71
C PHE A 91 4.80 -1.22 -11.37
N ALA A 92 6.00 -1.81 -11.28
CA ALA A 92 6.16 -3.21 -10.91
C ALA A 92 5.69 -3.49 -9.48
N GLN A 93 5.82 -2.52 -8.56
CA GLN A 93 5.33 -2.62 -7.18
C GLN A 93 3.79 -2.62 -7.09
N MET A 94 3.07 -2.08 -8.07
CA MET A 94 1.59 -2.10 -8.05
C MET A 94 1.03 -3.53 -8.12
N ILE A 95 1.72 -4.45 -8.81
CA ILE A 95 1.29 -5.85 -8.95
C ILE A 95 1.21 -6.57 -7.59
N PRO A 96 2.27 -6.62 -6.77
CA PRO A 96 2.17 -7.25 -5.46
C PRO A 96 1.26 -6.47 -4.49
N ILE A 97 1.08 -5.15 -4.65
CA ILE A 97 0.08 -4.41 -3.85
C ILE A 97 -1.34 -4.85 -4.23
N ALA A 98 -1.64 -5.03 -5.51
CA ALA A 98 -2.91 -5.62 -5.93
C ALA A 98 -3.07 -7.05 -5.39
N GLY A 99 -1.97 -7.82 -5.32
CA GLY A 99 -1.95 -9.12 -4.66
C GLY A 99 -2.38 -9.05 -3.19
N LEU A 100 -1.94 -8.04 -2.44
CA LEU A 100 -2.39 -7.82 -1.06
C LEU A 100 -3.90 -7.62 -0.99
N ALA A 101 -4.52 -6.90 -1.93
CA ALA A 101 -5.97 -6.73 -1.98
C ALA A 101 -6.68 -8.06 -2.30
N VAL A 102 -6.23 -8.76 -3.35
CA VAL A 102 -6.81 -10.03 -3.80
C VAL A 102 -6.83 -11.09 -2.69
N PHE A 103 -5.79 -11.12 -1.86
CA PHE A 103 -5.69 -12.10 -0.77
C PHE A 103 -6.09 -11.53 0.59
N ALA A 104 -6.51 -10.26 0.70
CA ALA A 104 -6.82 -9.62 1.98
C ALA A 104 -7.99 -10.28 2.71
N HIS A 105 -9.04 -10.65 1.96
CA HIS A 105 -10.30 -11.13 2.51
C HIS A 105 -10.18 -12.41 3.35
N ASP A 106 -9.32 -13.36 2.96
CA ASP A 106 -9.08 -14.61 3.71
C ASP A 106 -7.59 -14.77 4.07
N ALA A 107 -6.92 -13.65 4.36
CA ALA A 107 -5.48 -13.63 4.60
C ALA A 107 -5.05 -14.40 5.86
N LEU A 108 -5.97 -14.67 6.77
CA LEU A 108 -5.74 -15.49 7.98
C LEU A 108 -6.17 -16.95 7.81
N GLY A 109 -6.73 -17.32 6.65
CA GLY A 109 -7.13 -18.67 6.29
C GLY A 109 -6.31 -19.23 5.14
N GLU A 110 -6.99 -19.67 4.09
CA GLU A 110 -6.43 -20.38 2.95
C GLU A 110 -5.53 -19.49 2.08
N THR A 111 -5.91 -18.22 1.93
CA THR A 111 -5.15 -17.27 1.09
C THR A 111 -3.93 -16.65 1.78
N SER A 112 -3.64 -17.07 3.02
CA SER A 112 -2.50 -16.57 3.81
C SER A 112 -1.16 -16.69 3.08
N VAL A 113 -0.94 -17.73 2.27
CA VAL A 113 0.29 -17.85 1.45
C VAL A 113 0.39 -16.72 0.43
N GLY A 114 -0.70 -16.44 -0.29
CA GLY A 114 -0.74 -15.40 -1.31
C GLY A 114 -0.51 -14.01 -0.71
N TYR A 115 -1.10 -13.75 0.46
CA TYR A 115 -0.90 -12.52 1.21
C TYR A 115 0.57 -12.35 1.65
N ALA A 116 1.18 -13.40 2.23
CA ALA A 116 2.59 -13.38 2.64
C ALA A 116 3.54 -13.10 1.48
N LEU A 117 3.33 -13.77 0.34
CA LEU A 117 4.15 -13.61 -0.86
C LEU A 117 4.02 -12.20 -1.43
N SER A 118 2.80 -11.67 -1.50
CA SER A 118 2.52 -10.32 -1.99
C SER A 118 3.27 -9.29 -1.13
N TYR A 119 3.20 -9.41 0.19
CA TYR A 119 3.95 -8.56 1.10
C TYR A 119 5.47 -8.72 0.94
N ALA A 120 5.98 -9.96 0.88
CA ALA A 120 7.41 -10.23 0.74
C ALA A 120 7.99 -9.63 -0.54
N VAL A 121 7.25 -9.69 -1.65
CA VAL A 121 7.64 -9.09 -2.93
C VAL A 121 7.64 -7.56 -2.83
N CYS A 122 6.58 -6.94 -2.28
CA CYS A 122 6.56 -5.51 -1.99
C CYS A 122 7.80 -5.07 -1.18
N ARG A 123 8.12 -5.83 -0.13
CA ARG A 123 9.25 -5.57 0.75
C ARG A 123 10.60 -5.79 0.09
N THR A 124 10.71 -6.72 -0.84
CA THR A 124 11.91 -6.95 -1.65
C THR A 124 12.20 -5.76 -2.56
N PHE A 125 11.19 -5.23 -3.26
CA PHE A 125 11.35 -4.00 -4.03
C PHE A 125 11.77 -2.82 -3.15
N HIS A 126 11.15 -2.70 -1.97
CA HIS A 126 11.48 -1.64 -1.01
C HIS A 126 12.94 -1.74 -0.55
N THR A 127 13.39 -2.94 -0.18
CA THR A 127 14.77 -3.23 0.23
C THR A 127 15.76 -2.90 -0.88
N TYR A 128 15.42 -3.25 -2.13
CA TYR A 128 16.24 -2.92 -3.30
C TYR A 128 16.39 -1.40 -3.50
N LEU A 129 15.31 -0.63 -3.37
CA LEU A 129 15.35 0.83 -3.48
C LEU A 129 16.26 1.46 -2.41
N TRP A 130 16.16 1.01 -1.16
CA TRP A 130 17.02 1.49 -0.07
C TRP A 130 18.49 1.10 -0.26
N TRP A 131 18.76 -0.12 -0.73
CA TRP A 131 20.12 -0.56 -1.07
C TRP A 131 20.72 0.29 -2.19
N ARG A 132 19.95 0.53 -3.25
CA ARG A 132 20.35 1.39 -4.38
C ARG A 132 20.65 2.81 -3.92
N GLY A 133 19.82 3.41 -3.07
CA GLY A 133 20.06 4.73 -2.49
C GLY A 133 21.38 4.78 -1.71
N GLY A 134 21.64 3.79 -0.86
CA GLY A 134 22.89 3.68 -0.09
C GLY A 134 24.15 3.36 -0.90
N TYR A 135 23.99 2.76 -2.08
CA TYR A 135 25.10 2.51 -3.00
C TYR A 135 25.56 3.81 -3.69
N HIS A 136 24.62 4.68 -4.06
CA HIS A 136 24.91 5.90 -4.81
C HIS A 136 25.27 7.10 -3.91
N ASP A 137 24.75 7.16 -2.68
CA ASP A 137 25.00 8.24 -1.75
C ASP A 137 25.80 7.76 -0.52
N ARG A 138 27.03 8.29 -0.35
CA ARG A 138 27.94 7.91 0.73
C ARG A 138 27.46 8.40 2.11
N GLN A 139 26.76 9.52 2.18
CA GLN A 139 26.23 10.08 3.42
C GLN A 139 25.01 9.28 3.88
N PHE A 140 24.19 8.78 2.94
CA PHE A 140 23.04 7.92 3.25
C PHE A 140 23.41 6.47 3.59
N ARG A 141 24.56 5.98 3.09
CA ARG A 141 25.00 4.58 3.20
C ARG A 141 24.91 3.95 4.60
N PRO A 142 25.27 4.62 5.72
CA PRO A 142 25.17 4.01 7.06
C PRO A 142 23.72 3.74 7.47
N VAL A 143 22.79 4.63 7.14
CA VAL A 143 21.35 4.47 7.39
C VAL A 143 20.80 3.40 6.47
N ALA A 144 21.11 3.48 5.17
CA ALA A 144 20.69 2.50 4.18
C ALA A 144 21.05 1.07 4.58
N LYS A 145 22.29 0.82 5.03
CA LYS A 145 22.74 -0.51 5.44
C LYS A 145 21.88 -1.11 6.57
N ARG A 146 21.50 -0.31 7.55
CA ARG A 146 20.67 -0.78 8.68
C ARG A 146 19.23 -1.05 8.26
N PHE A 147 18.67 -0.18 7.41
CA PHE A 147 17.36 -0.38 6.81
C PHE A 147 17.32 -1.63 5.94
N VAL A 148 18.30 -1.79 5.04
CA VAL A 148 18.44 -2.98 4.18
C VAL A 148 18.57 -4.24 5.02
N LEU A 149 19.38 -4.23 6.08
CA LEU A 149 19.53 -5.39 6.97
C LEU A 149 18.19 -5.75 7.64
N GLY A 150 17.53 -4.78 8.29
CA GLY A 150 16.26 -5.01 8.97
C GLY A 150 15.17 -5.51 8.01
N PHE A 151 15.06 -4.88 6.84
CA PHE A 151 14.06 -5.24 5.85
C PHE A 151 14.36 -6.58 5.19
N SER A 152 15.64 -6.93 5.00
CA SER A 152 16.03 -8.26 4.50
C SER A 152 15.66 -9.38 5.48
N ILE A 153 15.73 -9.11 6.79
CA ILE A 153 15.27 -10.06 7.81
C ILE A 153 13.74 -10.23 7.70
N SER A 154 12.98 -9.13 7.62
CA SER A 154 11.53 -9.19 7.41
C SER A 154 11.16 -9.96 6.14
N VAL A 155 11.81 -9.66 5.00
CA VAL A 155 11.65 -10.38 3.73
C VAL A 155 11.91 -11.88 3.91
N GLY A 156 13.00 -12.26 4.57
CA GLY A 156 13.34 -13.66 4.83
C GLY A 156 12.30 -14.36 5.71
N LEU A 157 11.77 -13.68 6.73
CA LEU A 157 10.73 -14.22 7.62
C LEU A 157 9.42 -14.43 6.87
N PHE A 158 9.00 -13.50 6.02
CA PHE A 158 7.78 -13.63 5.22
C PHE A 158 7.90 -14.70 4.14
N TYR A 159 9.01 -14.79 3.42
CA TYR A 159 9.23 -15.90 2.48
C TYR A 159 9.31 -17.25 3.20
N GLY A 160 10.02 -17.32 4.33
CA GLY A 160 10.09 -18.52 5.16
C GLY A 160 8.72 -18.95 5.70
N SER A 161 7.83 -18.01 5.96
CA SER A 161 6.47 -18.28 6.46
C SER A 161 5.60 -19.09 5.50
N VAL A 162 5.93 -19.10 4.21
CA VAL A 162 5.23 -19.91 3.19
C VAL A 162 5.44 -21.39 3.43
N LEU A 163 6.62 -21.78 3.91
CA LEU A 163 7.01 -23.18 4.13
C LEU A 163 6.40 -23.77 5.41
N VAL A 164 5.74 -22.94 6.22
CA VAL A 164 5.27 -23.29 7.55
C VAL A 164 3.75 -23.18 7.61
N PRO A 165 3.03 -24.15 8.22
CA PRO A 165 1.58 -24.07 8.37
C PRO A 165 1.15 -23.04 9.44
N PRO A 166 -0.08 -22.52 9.37
CA PRO A 166 -0.71 -21.81 10.49
C PRO A 166 -0.77 -22.69 11.75
N PRO A 167 -0.61 -22.14 12.97
CA PRO A 167 -0.47 -20.71 13.30
C PRO A 167 0.98 -20.19 13.28
N MET A 168 1.99 -21.06 13.11
CA MET A 168 3.40 -20.66 13.16
C MET A 168 3.77 -19.63 12.07
N ARG A 169 3.09 -19.67 10.92
CA ARG A 169 3.15 -18.63 9.89
C ARG A 169 2.93 -17.21 10.44
N PHE A 170 1.91 -17.02 11.28
CA PHE A 170 1.56 -15.70 11.81
C PHE A 170 2.57 -15.21 12.85
N TRP A 171 3.22 -16.10 13.59
CA TRP A 171 4.35 -15.73 14.45
C TRP A 171 5.54 -15.20 13.65
N LEU A 172 5.82 -15.80 12.49
CA LEU A 172 6.86 -15.30 11.57
C LEU A 172 6.50 -13.95 10.97
N TRP A 173 5.23 -13.71 10.64
CA TRP A 173 4.75 -12.40 10.18
C TRP A 173 4.90 -11.35 11.30
N GLY A 174 4.47 -11.68 12.52
CA GLY A 174 4.62 -10.81 13.68
C GLY A 174 6.08 -10.45 13.95
N ALA A 175 6.99 -11.43 13.85
CA ALA A 175 8.43 -11.19 13.97
C ALA A 175 8.96 -10.30 12.83
N GLY A 176 8.53 -10.54 11.59
CA GLY A 176 8.89 -9.70 10.44
C GLY A 176 8.43 -8.26 10.61
N LEU A 177 7.17 -8.05 10.96
CA LEU A 177 6.60 -6.74 11.25
C LEU A 177 7.30 -6.05 12.41
N ALA A 178 7.65 -6.78 13.47
CA ALA A 178 8.41 -6.24 14.59
C ALA A 178 9.79 -5.77 14.14
N THR A 179 10.50 -6.54 13.30
CA THR A 179 11.81 -6.11 12.77
C THR A 179 11.67 -4.85 11.91
N ASP A 180 10.62 -4.79 11.11
CA ASP A 180 10.31 -3.65 10.26
C ASP A 180 10.00 -2.40 11.07
N LEU A 181 9.21 -2.53 12.13
CA LEU A 181 8.85 -1.45 13.05
C LEU A 181 10.06 -0.95 13.84
N LEU A 182 10.89 -1.87 14.37
CA LEU A 182 12.06 -1.53 15.18
C LEU A 182 13.17 -0.85 14.39
N THR A 183 13.29 -1.15 13.09
CA THR A 183 14.41 -0.68 12.26
C THR A 183 14.52 0.86 12.19
N PRO A 184 13.43 1.63 11.94
CA PRO A 184 13.48 3.09 12.04
C PRO A 184 13.79 3.60 13.45
N PHE A 185 13.23 3.00 14.50
CA PHE A 185 13.46 3.45 15.88
C PHE A 185 14.93 3.30 16.30
N LEU A 186 15.58 2.21 15.92
CA LEU A 186 17.00 1.96 16.20
C LEU A 186 17.95 2.87 15.41
N THR A 187 17.45 3.52 14.35
CA THR A 187 18.25 4.36 13.45
C THR A 187 17.95 5.86 13.57
N LEU A 188 17.07 6.28 14.49
CA LEU A 188 16.67 7.68 14.68
C LEU A 188 17.85 8.65 14.76
N LYS A 189 18.88 8.32 15.55
CA LYS A 189 20.08 9.16 15.72
C LYS A 189 20.83 9.41 14.41
N GLN A 190 20.80 8.45 13.49
CA GLN A 190 21.52 8.52 12.22
C GLN A 190 20.66 9.18 11.15
N GLN A 191 19.33 8.97 11.20
CA GLN A 191 18.39 9.69 10.37
C GLN A 191 18.45 11.20 10.64
N ALA A 192 18.63 11.60 11.90
CA ALA A 192 18.79 12.99 12.30
C ALA A 192 20.07 13.68 11.75
N GLN A 193 21.06 12.91 11.28
CA GLN A 193 22.30 13.43 10.69
C GLN A 193 22.18 13.67 9.17
N LEU A 194 21.08 13.24 8.56
CA LEU A 194 20.83 13.46 7.14
C LEU A 194 20.07 14.78 6.92
N PRO A 195 20.07 15.34 5.69
CA PRO A 195 19.28 16.54 5.38
C PRO A 195 17.81 16.38 5.79
N ARG A 196 17.16 17.48 6.18
CA ARG A 196 15.75 17.43 6.59
C ARG A 196 14.88 17.03 5.39
N MET A 197 13.86 16.21 5.65
CA MET A 197 12.83 15.88 4.65
C MET A 197 11.87 17.05 4.55
N SER A 198 11.30 17.30 3.37
CA SER A 198 10.48 18.50 3.24
C SER A 198 9.22 18.42 4.11
N THR A 199 9.11 19.39 5.01
CA THR A 199 8.06 19.46 6.04
C THR A 199 6.71 19.87 5.47
N SER A 200 6.70 20.52 4.30
CA SER A 200 5.51 20.97 3.59
C SER A 200 4.82 19.89 2.75
N LYS A 201 5.57 18.91 2.21
CA LYS A 201 5.04 17.95 1.21
C LYS A 201 4.57 16.63 1.80
N LEU A 202 5.14 16.21 2.93
CA LEU A 202 4.61 15.07 3.68
C LEU A 202 3.12 15.27 4.01
N PRO A 203 2.70 16.36 4.67
CA PRO A 203 1.28 16.62 4.94
C PRO A 203 0.39 16.65 3.70
N GLU A 204 0.88 17.18 2.56
CA GLU A 204 0.13 17.20 1.29
C GLU A 204 -0.23 15.77 0.86
N ARG A 205 0.73 14.84 0.90
CA ARG A 205 0.50 13.45 0.51
C ARG A 205 -0.39 12.68 1.48
N TYR A 206 -0.20 12.88 2.79
CA TYR A 206 -1.15 12.34 3.77
C TYR A 206 -2.56 12.87 3.54
N GLY A 207 -2.71 14.17 3.26
CA GLY A 207 -4.00 14.79 2.95
C GLY A 207 -4.64 14.19 1.70
N LEU A 208 -3.90 14.07 0.61
CA LEU A 208 -4.37 13.48 -0.65
C LEU A 208 -4.78 12.01 -0.45
N PHE A 209 -3.94 11.22 0.21
CA PHE A 209 -4.25 9.83 0.52
C PHE A 209 -5.51 9.70 1.39
N MET A 210 -5.63 10.53 2.44
CA MET A 210 -6.82 10.52 3.32
C MET A 210 -8.09 10.92 2.57
N ILE A 211 -8.03 11.91 1.68
CA ILE A 211 -9.19 12.29 0.84
C ILE A 211 -9.64 11.11 -0.02
N ILE A 212 -8.71 10.35 -0.62
CA ILE A 212 -9.06 9.20 -1.45
C ILE A 212 -9.66 8.06 -0.59
N VAL A 213 -9.07 7.74 0.55
CA VAL A 213 -9.59 6.73 1.49
C VAL A 213 -10.98 7.10 2.02
N LEU A 214 -11.19 8.38 2.35
CA LEU A 214 -12.50 8.89 2.75
C LEU A 214 -13.50 8.78 1.60
N GLY A 215 -13.08 9.05 0.37
CA GLY A 215 -13.89 8.87 -0.83
C GLY A 215 -14.39 7.44 -0.99
N GLU A 216 -13.51 6.45 -0.82
CA GLU A 216 -13.86 5.02 -0.87
C GLU A 216 -14.86 4.63 0.23
N SER A 217 -14.66 5.16 1.44
CA SER A 217 -15.59 4.94 2.56
C SER A 217 -16.99 5.49 2.25
N VAL A 218 -17.08 6.67 1.61
CA VAL A 218 -18.35 7.26 1.16
C VAL A 218 -19.02 6.39 0.10
N VAL A 219 -18.27 5.86 -0.87
CA VAL A 219 -18.78 4.93 -1.89
C VAL A 219 -19.36 3.67 -1.23
N GLY A 220 -18.68 3.12 -0.22
CA GLY A 220 -19.17 1.98 0.57
C GLY A 220 -20.51 2.28 1.27
N VAL A 221 -20.63 3.44 1.93
CA VAL A 221 -21.87 3.86 2.60
C VAL A 221 -23.02 4.06 1.61
N VAL A 222 -22.78 4.79 0.51
CA VAL A 222 -23.79 5.05 -0.52
C VAL A 222 -24.27 3.73 -1.14
N SER A 223 -23.36 2.80 -1.41
CA SER A 223 -23.69 1.48 -1.95
C SER A 223 -24.50 0.65 -0.96
N GLY A 224 -24.16 0.70 0.32
CA GLY A 224 -24.92 0.04 1.39
C GLY A 224 -26.33 0.61 1.55
N LEU A 225 -26.49 1.94 1.46
CA LEU A 225 -27.79 2.60 1.48
C LEU A 225 -28.60 2.29 0.22
N ALA A 226 -27.98 2.29 -0.96
CA ALA A 226 -28.66 1.94 -2.21
C ALA A 226 -29.21 0.51 -2.19
N ALA A 227 -28.49 -0.44 -1.56
CA ALA A 227 -28.96 -1.80 -1.37
C ALA A 227 -30.19 -1.91 -0.45
N GLN A 228 -30.36 -0.98 0.49
CA GLN A 228 -31.55 -0.87 1.35
C GLN A 228 -32.65 -0.01 0.74
N ALA A 229 -32.28 0.90 -0.17
CA ALA A 229 -33.16 1.83 -0.85
C ALA A 229 -33.92 1.21 -2.04
N SER A 230 -34.11 -0.12 -2.06
CA SER A 230 -35.34 -0.72 -2.57
C SER A 230 -36.52 -0.31 -1.68
N PHE A 231 -36.68 1.00 -1.51
CA PHE A 231 -37.86 1.63 -0.98
C PHE A 231 -38.91 1.37 -2.04
N SER A 232 -39.85 0.49 -1.73
CA SER A 232 -41.06 0.28 -2.51
C SER A 232 -41.80 1.62 -2.54
N LEU A 233 -41.47 2.46 -3.51
CA LEU A 233 -42.39 3.49 -3.96
C LEU A 233 -43.66 2.72 -4.33
N PRO A 234 -44.83 3.07 -3.75
CA PRO A 234 -46.09 2.51 -4.22
C PRO A 234 -46.09 2.69 -5.74
N SER A 235 -46.20 1.58 -6.46
CA SER A 235 -46.16 1.51 -7.91
C SER A 235 -47.24 2.41 -8.50
N GLY A 236 -46.90 3.69 -8.67
CA GLY A 236 -47.56 4.58 -9.59
C GLY A 236 -46.90 4.38 -10.93
N ASP A 237 -47.52 3.54 -11.76
CA ASP A 237 -47.19 3.33 -13.17
C ASP A 237 -46.68 4.61 -13.83
N ARG A 238 -45.39 4.67 -14.14
CA ARG A 238 -44.87 5.40 -15.31
C ARG A 238 -43.53 4.78 -15.70
N GLY A 239 -43.55 4.04 -16.80
CA GLY A 239 -42.37 3.43 -17.40
C GLY A 239 -41.29 4.45 -17.74
N CYS A 240 -40.04 4.09 -17.47
CA CYS A 240 -38.88 4.74 -18.04
C CYS A 240 -38.08 3.67 -18.80
N PRO A 241 -38.02 3.73 -20.15
CA PRO A 241 -37.31 2.75 -20.97
C PRO A 241 -35.80 2.95 -20.85
N GLY A 242 -35.09 1.83 -20.88
CA GLY A 242 -33.75 1.66 -20.34
C GLY A 242 -32.66 2.55 -20.91
N SER A 243 -31.77 3.01 -20.02
CA SER A 243 -30.36 3.31 -20.31
C SER A 243 -29.58 3.68 -19.03
N CYS A 244 -29.73 2.92 -17.94
CA CYS A 244 -28.87 3.10 -16.74
C CYS A 244 -27.99 1.89 -16.42
N ASP A 245 -28.26 0.73 -17.03
CA ASP A 245 -27.59 -0.53 -16.66
C ASP A 245 -26.15 -0.68 -17.19
N ARG A 246 -25.66 0.25 -18.02
CA ARG A 246 -24.36 0.10 -18.70
C ARG A 246 -23.16 0.64 -17.91
N LEU A 247 -23.36 1.55 -16.96
CA LEU A 247 -22.24 2.14 -16.20
C LEU A 247 -21.79 1.28 -15.00
N TRP A 248 -22.62 0.34 -14.53
CA TRP A 248 -22.29 -0.56 -13.41
C TRP A 248 -21.54 -1.84 -13.81
N SER A 249 -21.48 -2.15 -15.10
CA SER A 249 -20.85 -3.39 -15.61
C SER A 249 -19.36 -3.56 -15.29
N VAL A 250 -18.62 -2.48 -15.04
CA VAL A 250 -17.19 -2.53 -14.68
C VAL A 250 -17.00 -2.88 -13.20
N VAL A 251 -17.93 -2.45 -12.33
CA VAL A 251 -17.90 -2.76 -10.89
C VAL A 251 -18.42 -4.19 -10.63
N ASP A 252 -19.44 -4.62 -11.38
CA ASP A 252 -20.00 -5.97 -11.26
C ASP A 252 -19.05 -7.08 -11.78
N LEU A 253 -18.14 -6.76 -12.70
CA LEU A 253 -17.14 -7.72 -13.20
C LEU A 253 -16.17 -8.20 -12.09
N PHE A 254 -15.99 -7.41 -11.03
CA PHE A 254 -15.17 -7.78 -9.87
C PHE A 254 -15.94 -8.58 -8.79
N ARG A 255 -17.28 -8.66 -8.85
CA ARG A 255 -18.11 -9.31 -7.81
C ARG A 255 -18.40 -10.80 -8.02
N LEU A 256 -18.06 -11.41 -9.15
CA LEU A 256 -18.51 -12.77 -9.50
C LEU A 256 -17.54 -13.92 -9.18
N ARG A 257 -16.83 -13.89 -8.04
CA ARG A 257 -16.21 -15.11 -7.46
C ARG A 257 -16.31 -15.14 -5.92
N GLY A 258 -17.50 -15.41 -5.43
CA GLY A 258 -17.72 -16.07 -4.13
C GLY A 258 -18.22 -17.50 -4.36
N PRO A 259 -17.79 -18.50 -3.57
CA PRO A 259 -18.05 -19.92 -3.84
C PRO A 259 -19.52 -20.30 -3.65
N GLN A 260 -20.08 -21.00 -4.64
CA GLN A 260 -21.36 -21.71 -4.54
C GLN A 260 -21.15 -22.95 -3.65
N THR A 261 -21.67 -22.94 -2.43
CA THR A 261 -21.79 -24.13 -1.58
C THR A 261 -22.94 -25.00 -2.10
N VAL A 262 -22.63 -26.25 -2.46
CA VAL A 262 -23.60 -27.35 -2.55
C VAL A 262 -23.68 -28.02 -1.18
#